data_AF-A0A3N5VVP4-F1
#
_entry.id   AF-A0A3N5VVP4-F1
#
_cell.length_a   1.000
_cell.length_b   1.000
_cell.length_c   1.000
_cell.angle_alpha   90.00
_cell.angle_beta   90.00
_cell.angle_gamma   90.00
#
_symmetry.space_group_name_H-M   'P 1'
#
loop_
_entity.id
_entity.type
_entity.pdbx_description
1 polymer ?
#
loop_
_entity_poly.entity_id
_entity_poly.type
_entity_poly.pdbx_seq_one_letter_code
_entity_poly.pdbx_strand_id
1 'polypeptide(L)' 'MPQTLPTAISTFVGPEVSRRIGTVTVVSGTTVTVSVGGASIVVDGYLASYSPVVDDIVFLLREDSSWVLLGQIIGPS' A
#
# COMPACT_ATOMS: atom_id res chain seq x y z
N MET A 1 -15.43 14.68 24.21
CA MET A 1 -14.12 14.12 24.59
C MET A 1 -13.10 14.62 23.58
N PRO A 2 -11.89 15.06 23.98
CA PRO A 2 -10.88 15.50 23.01
C PRO A 2 -10.48 14.31 22.13
N GLN A 3 -10.54 14.51 20.82
CA GLN A 3 -10.13 13.53 19.82
C GLN A 3 -8.61 13.38 19.89
N THR A 4 -8.08 12.15 19.98
CA THR A 4 -6.63 11.96 19.92
C THR A 4 -6.14 12.32 18.51
N LEU A 5 -4.90 12.81 18.40
CA LEU A 5 -4.30 13.13 17.10
C LEU A 5 -4.38 11.95 16.10
N PRO A 6 -4.16 10.68 16.49
CA PRO A 6 -4.43 9.52 15.64
C PRO A 6 -5.89 9.43 15.14
N THR A 7 -6.86 9.67 16.02
CA THR A 7 -8.29 9.63 15.67
C THR A 7 -8.68 10.79 14.74
N ALA A 8 -8.04 11.95 14.84
CA ALA A 8 -8.28 13.10 13.97
C ALA A 8 -7.73 12.85 12.55
N ILE A 9 -6.54 12.25 12.45
CA ILE A 9 -5.93 11.87 11.17
C ILE A 9 -6.77 10.79 10.47
N SER A 10 -7.29 9.80 11.19
CA SER A 10 -8.11 8.74 10.59
C SER A 10 -9.44 9.25 10.02
N THR A 11 -9.99 10.34 10.57
CA THR A 11 -11.20 11.00 10.04
C THR A 11 -10.95 11.94 8.86
N PHE A 12 -9.74 12.48 8.71
CA PHE A 12 -9.45 13.52 7.69
C PHE A 12 -9.01 12.93 6.34
N VAL A 13 -8.40 11.75 6.35
CA VAL A 13 -8.04 11.04 5.11
C VAL A 13 -9.31 10.38 4.56
N GLY A 14 -10.07 11.12 3.75
CA GLY A 14 -11.24 10.60 3.04
C GLY A 14 -10.90 9.33 2.25
N PRO A 15 -11.82 8.34 2.19
CA PRO A 15 -11.51 6.99 1.72
C PRO A 15 -11.27 6.85 0.22
N GLU A 16 -11.50 7.90 -0.57
CA GLU A 16 -11.75 7.75 -2.01
C GLU A 16 -10.48 7.83 -2.86
N VAL A 17 -9.42 8.52 -2.41
CA VAL A 17 -8.09 8.43 -3.03
C VAL A 17 -7.01 8.62 -1.96
N SER A 18 -6.32 7.54 -1.60
CA SER A 18 -5.19 7.57 -0.66
C SER A 18 -3.91 7.09 -1.33
N ARG A 19 -2.79 7.75 -1.06
CA ARG A 19 -1.48 7.40 -1.61
C ARG A 19 -0.53 7.02 -0.48
N ARG A 20 0.17 5.89 -0.63
CA ARG A 20 1.16 5.43 0.35
C ARG A 20 2.38 4.84 -0.33
N ILE A 21 3.48 4.82 0.41
CA ILE A 21 4.69 4.10 0.04
C ILE A 21 4.87 2.97 1.05
N GLY A 22 5.27 1.81 0.58
CA GLY A 22 5.54 0.66 1.43
C GLY A 22 6.55 -0.29 0.84
N THR A 23 6.86 -1.35 1.57
CA THR A 23 7.81 -2.40 1.15
C THR A 23 7.05 -3.70 0.93
N VAL A 24 7.23 -4.35 -0.22
CA VAL A 24 6.66 -5.67 -0.48
C VAL A 24 7.29 -6.67 0.49
N THR A 25 6.45 -7.37 1.25
CA THR A 25 6.90 -8.37 2.24
C THR A 25 6.54 -9.79 1.86
N VAL A 26 5.51 -9.98 1.04
CA VAL A 26 5.08 -11.30 0.56
C VAL A 26 4.62 -11.19 -0.88
N VAL A 27 5.08 -12.12 -1.72
CA VAL A 27 4.56 -12.37 -3.06
C VAL A 27 4.21 -13.85 -3.15
N SER A 28 2.93 -14.17 -3.34
CA SER A 28 2.43 -15.54 -3.42
C SER A 28 1.39 -15.65 -4.53
N GLY A 29 1.80 -16.16 -5.70
CA GLY A 29 0.97 -16.17 -6.89
C GLY A 29 0.60 -14.74 -7.29
N THR A 30 -0.71 -14.44 -7.29
CA THR A 30 -1.23 -13.09 -7.58
C THR A 30 -1.40 -12.22 -6.34
N THR A 31 -1.21 -12.78 -5.14
CA THR A 31 -1.36 -12.04 -3.89
C THR A 31 -0.04 -11.36 -3.53
N VAL A 32 -0.11 -10.05 -3.30
CA VAL A 32 1.01 -9.25 -2.81
C VAL A 32 0.62 -8.67 -1.45
N THR A 33 1.57 -8.66 -0.52
CA THR A 33 1.43 -7.96 0.77
C THR A 33 2.51 -6.91 0.87
N VAL A 34 2.11 -5.70 1.29
CA VAL A 34 3.01 -4.55 1.45
C VAL A 34 2.95 -4.05 2.89
N SER A 35 4.10 -3.85 3.50
CA SER A 35 4.24 -3.19 4.79
C SER A 35 4.25 -1.67 4.61
N VAL A 36 3.34 -0.98 5.29
CA VAL A 36 3.19 0.47 5.23
C VAL A 36 3.10 1.02 6.64
N GLY A 37 4.15 1.72 7.08
CA GLY A 37 4.22 2.28 8.44
C GLY A 37 4.03 1.23 9.53
N GLY A 38 4.47 -0.01 9.29
CA GLY A 38 4.34 -1.15 10.22
C GLY A 38 3.02 -1.93 10.11
N ALA A 39 2.05 -1.45 9.33
CA ALA A 39 0.83 -2.22 9.03
C ALA A 39 1.01 -3.05 7.75
N SER A 40 0.40 -4.23 7.70
CA SER A 40 0.36 -5.06 6.48
C SER A 40 -0.90 -4.77 5.68
N ILE A 41 -0.72 -4.51 4.39
CA ILE A 41 -1.79 -4.27 3.42
C ILE A 41 -1.72 -5.36 2.35
N VAL A 42 -2.81 -6.11 2.18
CA VAL A 42 -2.97 -6.99 1.02
C VAL A 42 -3.42 -6.13 -0.15
N VAL A 43 -2.73 -6.28 -1.28
CA VAL A 43 -3.02 -5.50 -2.49
C VAL A 43 -3.93 -6.32 -3.40
N ASP A 44 -5.01 -5.70 -3.88
CA ASP A 44 -6.04 -6.36 -4.70
C ASP A 44 -5.59 -6.52 -6.16
N GLY A 45 -4.63 -5.70 -6.60
CA GLY A 45 -4.05 -5.79 -7.93
C GLY A 45 -2.80 -4.95 -8.11
N TYR A 46 -2.11 -5.18 -9.22
CA TYR A 46 -0.94 -4.43 -9.63
C TYR A 46 -0.89 -4.35 -11.17
N LEU A 47 -0.09 -3.40 -11.70
CA LEU A 47 0.04 -3.23 -13.14
C LEU A 47 0.54 -4.52 -13.81
N ALA A 48 -0.06 -4.92 -14.93
CA ALA A 48 0.30 -6.14 -15.64
C ALA A 48 1.78 -6.16 -16.12
N SER A 49 2.39 -5.00 -16.30
CA SER A 49 3.80 -4.85 -16.67
C SER A 49 4.77 -4.94 -15.49
N TYR A 50 4.27 -5.00 -14.26
CA TYR A 50 5.07 -5.03 -13.05
C TYR A 50 5.09 -6.43 -12.46
N SER A 51 6.29 -6.93 -12.16
CA SER A 51 6.50 -8.21 -11.49
C SER A 51 6.98 -7.95 -10.07
N PRO A 52 6.11 -7.99 -9.06
CA PRO A 52 6.47 -7.65 -7.68
C PRO A 52 7.51 -8.62 -7.11
N VAL A 53 8.51 -8.08 -6.43
CA VAL A 53 9.55 -8.83 -5.73
C VAL A 53 9.54 -8.42 -4.25
N VAL A 54 9.84 -9.36 -3.36
CA VAL A 54 10.03 -9.05 -1.94
C VAL A 54 11.15 -8.02 -1.79
N ASP A 55 10.97 -7.10 -0.84
CA ASP A 55 11.82 -5.94 -0.57
C ASP A 55 11.73 -4.79 -1.59
N ASP A 56 10.87 -4.89 -2.61
CA ASP A 56 10.52 -3.73 -3.44
C ASP A 56 9.90 -2.62 -2.60
N ILE A 57 10.41 -1.39 -2.71
CA ILE A 57 9.75 -0.19 -2.23
C ILE A 57 8.78 0.26 -3.32
N VAL A 58 7.49 0.27 -3.02
CA VAL A 58 6.42 0.43 -4.00
C VAL A 58 5.50 1.59 -3.69
N PHE A 59 4.86 2.10 -4.75
CA PHE A 59 3.79 3.09 -4.63
C PHE A 59 2.42 2.42 -4.64
N LEU A 60 1.61 2.75 -3.64
CA LEU A 60 0.25 2.24 -3.45
C LEU A 60 -0.77 3.37 -3.65
N LEU A 61 -1.80 3.07 -4.42
CA LEU A 61 -2.98 3.92 -4.59
C LEU A 61 -4.21 3.19 -4.06
N ARG A 62 -5.02 3.86 -3.25
CA ARG A 62 -6.33 3.38 -2.87
C ARG A 62 -7.37 3.95 -3.82
N GLU A 63 -8.17 3.09 -4.43
CA GLU A 63 -9.28 3.42 -5.31
C GLU A 63 -10.49 2.58 -4.86
N ASP A 64 -11.63 3.22 -4.62
CA ASP A 64 -12.88 2.55 -4.24
C ASP A 64 -12.73 1.49 -3.13
N SER A 65 -12.00 1.86 -2.07
CA SER A 65 -11.65 1.03 -0.90
C SER A 65 -10.59 -0.05 -1.12
N SER A 66 -10.19 -0.33 -2.36
CA SER A 66 -9.20 -1.34 -2.73
C SER A 66 -7.81 -0.72 -2.88
N TRP A 67 -6.75 -1.48 -2.60
CA TRP A 67 -5.38 -1.01 -2.83
C TRP A 67 -4.83 -1.58 -4.13
N VAL A 68 -4.23 -0.71 -4.94
CA VAL A 68 -3.55 -1.06 -6.19
C VAL A 68 -2.08 -0.65 -6.10
N LEU A 69 -1.19 -1.52 -6.57
CA LEU A 69 0.25 -1.27 -6.64
C LEU A 69 0.60 -0.71 -8.03
N LEU A 70 1.21 0.48 -8.08
CA LEU A 70 1.53 1.16 -9.34
C LEU A 70 2.95 0.88 -9.87
N GLY A 71 3.71 0.03 -9.19
CA GLY A 71 5.07 -0.38 -9.53
C GLY A 71 6.11 -0.07 -8.44
N GLN A 72 7.34 -0.50 -8.70
CA GLN A 72 8.49 -0.21 -7.85
C GLN A 72 8.94 1.25 -7.99
N ILE A 73 9.33 1.83 -6.87
CA ILE A 73 10.10 3.08 -6.78
C ILE A 73 11.58 2.73 -6.70
N ILE A 74 11.92 1.75 -5.85
CA ILE A 74 13.27 1.21 -5.64
C ILE A 74 13.12 -0.31 -5.47
N GLY A 75 13.89 -1.10 -6.21
CA GLY A 75 13.91 -2.56 -6.09
C GLY A 75 15.15 -3.08 -5.36
N PRO A 76 15.19 -4.36 -4.99
CA PRO A 76 16.39 -4.98 -4.46
C PRO A 76 17.51 -4.94 -5.52
N SER A 77 18.70 -4.54 -5.06
CA SER A 77 19.94 -4.51 -5.85
C SER A 77 20.44 -5.90 -6.22
#